data_AF-A0A1G0P4S4-F1
#
_entry.id   AF-A0A1G0P4S4-F1
#
_cell.length_a   1.000
_cell.length_b   1.000
_cell.length_c   1.000
_cell.angle_alpha   90.00
_cell.angle_beta   90.00
_cell.angle_gamma   90.00
#
_symmetry.space_group_name_H-M   'P 1'
#
loop_
_entity.id
_entity.type
_entity.pdbx_description
1 polymer ?
#
loop_
_entity_poly.entity_id
_entity_poly.type
_entity_poly.pdbx_seq_one_letter_code
_entity_poly.pdbx_strand_id
1 'polypeptide(L)'
;MVSPTVQAQRLRLARTAVSFTSLLLFALLPPSGPARAQQSGDAAEQLFVAKGCLGCHGVSGRGGVGPELAQTGLAFEAFLAQLRTPSAIMPAFPEEVVSAAEARAIYDYVRGVPPAPARIRTDTPRGEQSPQSCANCHRRLNPMIVAQFEASAMGRGGTQNPRVVYARRDFTCADCHGTDHTAISASKGRVPETTCAGCHAQIYQEHVLDLGHSYGPGPGDLGPNWERNIGVPHYKQMPRKVMEMGCDPCHAQAGATDARYWSEQEQKYIDTSSLPYRNGCIACHSRHSFSLVEARKPEACFTCHMGPDHPNYEAYMSSKHGSIYAARGQSWDWTQPLPQARWDAPTCAYCHMLYVDDRGGRSTSHNMRRKIIWGMGVQAAGGELKDITLTPENQTARAEMIKVCMTCHSEVKARDYLQSADAHKLAGDALVVEARSLLADLYADGLIEPGQQRLAAGLLPGPRFSATELPATAAQHWPAGMYYNVTAIEREYFDMFFFSNLKSYKGAFHM
;
A
#
# COMPACT_ATOMS: atom_id res chain seq x y z
N MET A 1 -45.39 30.00 31.84
CA MET A 1 -44.89 31.34 31.52
C MET A 1 -44.25 31.24 30.14
N VAL A 2 -45.04 31.37 29.07
CA VAL A 2 -45.25 32.58 28.25
C VAL A 2 -43.97 33.02 27.52
N SER A 3 -44.00 32.80 26.20
CA SER A 3 -43.18 33.33 25.08
C SER A 3 -43.39 34.88 24.93
N PRO A 4 -42.96 35.67 23.90
CA PRO A 4 -42.31 35.34 22.61
C PRO A 4 -41.36 36.41 21.96
N THR A 5 -40.77 36.04 20.80
CA THR A 5 -40.49 36.76 19.51
C THR A 5 -40.24 38.28 19.42
N VAL A 6 -39.32 38.71 18.53
CA VAL A 6 -39.53 39.82 17.56
C VAL A 6 -38.66 39.72 16.27
N GLN A 7 -39.39 39.67 15.15
CA GLN A 7 -39.30 40.26 13.78
C GLN A 7 -38.06 40.28 12.86
N ALA A 8 -38.37 39.86 11.63
CA ALA A 8 -37.70 40.11 10.36
C ALA A 8 -37.89 41.55 9.83
N GLN A 9 -36.89 42.06 9.10
CA GLN A 9 -37.02 43.24 8.25
C GLN A 9 -36.75 42.90 6.77
N ARG A 10 -37.70 43.32 5.94
CA ARG A 10 -37.67 43.26 4.47
C ARG A 10 -36.85 44.44 3.93
N LEU A 11 -35.90 44.18 3.03
CA LEU A 11 -35.28 45.22 2.20
C LEU A 11 -35.79 45.12 0.76
N ARG A 12 -36.49 46.17 0.33
CA ARG A 12 -36.81 46.47 -1.07
C ARG A 12 -35.55 47.08 -1.70
N LEU A 13 -35.10 46.54 -2.83
CA LEU A 13 -34.11 47.19 -3.68
C LEU A 13 -34.76 47.57 -5.02
N ALA A 14 -34.75 48.88 -5.26
CA ALA A 14 -35.30 49.55 -6.41
C ALA A 14 -34.46 49.28 -7.67
N ARG A 15 -35.16 49.17 -8.80
CA ARG A 15 -34.58 49.13 -10.14
C ARG A 15 -34.07 50.53 -10.51
N THR A 16 -32.79 50.64 -10.84
CA THR A 16 -32.23 51.75 -11.62
C THR A 16 -31.55 51.19 -12.85
N ALA A 17 -32.17 51.40 -14.00
CA ALA A 17 -31.58 51.17 -15.31
C ALA A 17 -30.58 52.29 -15.59
N VAL A 18 -29.35 51.93 -15.96
CA VAL A 18 -28.38 52.84 -16.56
C VAL A 18 -27.93 52.22 -17.87
N SER A 19 -28.38 52.82 -18.96
CA SER A 19 -27.87 52.57 -20.31
C SER A 19 -26.42 53.06 -20.39
N PHE A 20 -25.51 52.18 -20.82
CA PHE A 20 -24.22 52.55 -21.38
C PHE A 20 -24.10 51.94 -22.78
N THR A 21 -24.53 52.69 -23.77
CA THR A 21 -24.10 52.53 -25.15
C THR A 21 -22.71 53.16 -25.26
N SER A 22 -21.68 52.34 -25.38
CA SER A 22 -20.34 52.79 -25.79
C SER A 22 -19.84 51.84 -26.87
N LEU A 23 -19.86 52.35 -28.11
CA LEU A 23 -19.13 51.80 -29.24
C LEU A 23 -17.66 51.66 -28.87
N LEU A 24 -17.13 50.44 -28.89
CA LEU A 24 -15.70 50.18 -28.91
C LEU A 24 -15.37 49.46 -30.22
N LEU A 25 -14.76 50.23 -31.14
CA LEU A 25 -14.04 49.74 -32.30
C LEU A 25 -12.94 48.79 -31.81
N PHE A 26 -13.14 47.47 -31.99
CA PHE A 26 -12.07 46.49 -31.84
C PHE A 26 -11.22 46.51 -33.12
N ALA A 27 -10.06 47.16 -33.05
CA ALA A 27 -9.02 46.99 -34.03
C ALA A 27 -8.51 45.53 -33.98
N LEU A 28 -8.63 44.82 -35.11
CA LEU A 28 -8.06 43.51 -35.35
C LEU A 28 -6.52 43.62 -35.38
N LEU A 29 -5.89 43.46 -34.21
CA LEU A 29 -4.48 43.11 -34.11
C LEU A 29 -4.37 41.59 -33.94
N PRO A 30 -3.55 40.89 -34.73
CA PRO A 30 -3.31 39.46 -34.52
C PRO A 30 -2.63 39.25 -33.16
N PRO A 31 -2.96 38.20 -32.40
CA PRO A 31 -2.27 37.90 -31.15
C PRO A 31 -0.86 37.40 -31.46
N SER A 32 0.10 38.31 -31.46
CA SER A 32 1.54 38.00 -31.48
C SER A 32 1.99 37.62 -30.06
N GLY A 33 2.57 36.42 -29.91
CA GLY A 33 3.25 35.78 -28.75
C GLY A 33 3.18 36.46 -27.39
N PRO A 34 2.61 35.81 -26.34
CA PRO A 34 3.19 34.64 -25.65
C PRO A 34 2.17 33.51 -25.32
N ALA A 35 0.87 33.74 -25.53
CA ALA A 35 -0.19 32.82 -25.12
C ALA A 35 -0.13 31.46 -25.85
N ARG A 36 0.28 31.45 -27.14
CA ARG A 36 0.40 30.21 -27.93
C ARG A 36 1.60 29.35 -27.54
N ALA A 37 2.70 29.99 -27.12
CA ALA A 37 3.90 29.29 -26.65
C ALA A 37 3.69 28.70 -25.24
N GLN A 38 3.03 29.46 -24.36
CA GLN A 38 2.59 28.96 -23.05
C GLN A 38 1.62 27.78 -23.22
N GLN A 39 0.58 27.92 -24.07
CA GLN A 39 -0.37 26.82 -24.36
C GLN A 39 0.31 25.57 -24.94
N SER A 40 1.32 25.73 -25.81
CA SER A 40 2.08 24.58 -26.32
C SER A 40 2.97 23.93 -25.26
N GLY A 41 3.53 24.74 -24.34
CA GLY A 41 4.31 24.24 -23.20
C GLY A 41 3.43 23.46 -22.21
N ASP A 42 2.26 24.01 -21.88
CA ASP A 42 1.27 23.36 -21.03
C ASP A 42 0.77 22.04 -21.64
N ALA A 43 0.55 22.01 -22.96
CA ALA A 43 0.15 20.79 -23.67
C ALA A 43 1.25 19.71 -23.68
N ALA A 44 2.52 20.11 -23.85
CA ALA A 44 3.65 19.18 -23.83
C ALA A 44 3.93 18.63 -22.42
N GLU A 45 3.77 19.45 -21.39
CA GLU A 45 3.79 19.00 -19.99
C GLU A 45 2.67 18.02 -19.70
N GLN A 46 1.43 18.35 -20.10
CA GLN A 46 0.29 17.44 -19.96
C GLN A 46 0.54 16.12 -20.66
N LEU A 47 1.18 16.13 -21.83
CA LEU A 47 1.56 14.93 -22.55
C LEU A 47 2.59 14.09 -21.78
N PHE A 48 3.66 14.72 -21.26
CA PHE A 48 4.65 14.05 -20.40
C PHE A 48 3.98 13.39 -19.17
N VAL A 49 2.97 14.04 -18.60
CA VAL A 49 2.20 13.51 -17.48
C VAL A 49 1.28 12.37 -17.91
N ALA A 50 0.48 12.57 -18.96
CA ALA A 50 -0.54 11.64 -19.43
C ALA A 50 0.04 10.33 -19.98
N LYS A 51 1.25 10.37 -20.56
CA LYS A 51 1.98 9.17 -21.01
C LYS A 51 2.73 8.46 -19.87
N GLY A 52 2.62 8.97 -18.63
CA GLY A 52 3.19 8.33 -17.44
C GLY A 52 4.69 8.54 -17.25
N CYS A 53 5.35 9.38 -18.04
CA CYS A 53 6.81 9.61 -17.97
C CYS A 53 7.24 10.14 -16.60
N LEU A 54 6.40 10.97 -15.96
CA LEU A 54 6.62 11.49 -14.60
C LEU A 54 6.83 10.37 -13.57
N GLY A 55 6.20 9.22 -13.78
CA GLY A 55 6.21 8.10 -12.84
C GLY A 55 7.60 7.51 -12.62
N CYS A 56 8.51 7.69 -13.59
CA CYS A 56 9.90 7.27 -13.49
C CYS A 56 10.85 8.47 -13.42
N HIS A 57 10.62 9.49 -14.25
CA HIS A 57 11.53 10.63 -14.42
C HIS A 57 11.21 11.82 -13.51
N GLY A 58 10.29 11.66 -12.56
CA GLY A 58 9.93 12.69 -11.60
C GLY A 58 9.07 13.81 -12.18
N VAL A 59 8.60 14.69 -11.29
CA VAL A 59 7.85 15.89 -11.69
C VAL A 59 8.75 16.76 -12.58
N SER A 60 8.20 17.15 -13.73
CA SER A 60 8.91 17.91 -14.78
C SER A 60 10.18 17.24 -15.32
N GLY A 61 10.36 15.93 -15.15
CA GLY A 61 11.55 15.24 -15.67
C GLY A 61 12.81 15.43 -14.82
N ARG A 62 12.71 15.86 -13.56
CA ARG A 62 13.85 16.11 -12.66
C ARG A 62 14.46 14.86 -12.00
N GLY A 63 14.24 13.70 -12.60
CA GLY A 63 14.77 12.42 -12.17
C GLY A 63 13.96 11.76 -11.06
N GLY A 64 14.33 10.51 -10.77
CA GLY A 64 13.69 9.71 -9.75
C GLY A 64 14.16 8.27 -9.84
N VAL A 65 13.30 7.41 -10.36
CA VAL A 65 13.63 6.01 -10.68
C VAL A 65 14.47 5.96 -11.93
N GLY A 66 14.00 6.68 -12.96
CA GLY A 66 14.75 6.96 -14.16
C GLY A 66 15.68 8.16 -13.95
N PRO A 67 16.64 8.34 -14.87
CA PRO A 67 17.53 9.50 -14.86
C PRO A 67 16.75 10.81 -15.02
N GLU A 68 17.39 11.90 -14.63
CA GLU A 68 16.92 13.24 -14.93
C GLU A 68 16.91 13.50 -16.44
N LEU A 69 15.78 13.99 -16.95
CA LEU A 69 15.56 14.39 -18.34
C LEU A 69 15.55 15.92 -18.50
N ALA A 70 15.37 16.66 -17.40
CA ALA A 70 15.47 18.12 -17.40
C ALA A 70 16.83 18.53 -17.99
N GLN A 71 16.80 19.42 -18.99
CA GLN A 71 17.98 19.82 -19.77
C GLN A 71 18.76 18.64 -20.37
N THR A 72 18.08 17.57 -20.80
CA THR A 72 18.73 16.40 -21.39
C THR A 72 19.75 16.79 -22.46
N GLY A 73 20.94 16.19 -22.38
CA GLY A 73 22.00 16.34 -23.39
C GLY A 73 21.86 15.40 -24.59
N LEU A 74 20.84 14.54 -24.60
CA LEU A 74 20.60 13.64 -25.72
C LEU A 74 20.18 14.42 -26.95
N ALA A 75 20.68 14.03 -28.13
CA ALA A 75 20.06 14.44 -29.38
C ALA A 75 18.68 13.77 -29.53
N PHE A 76 17.77 14.40 -30.28
CA PHE A 76 16.41 13.86 -30.42
C PHE A 76 16.37 12.43 -30.95
N GLU A 77 17.22 12.08 -31.92
CA GLU A 77 17.26 10.71 -32.47
C GLU A 77 17.62 9.67 -31.39
N ALA A 78 18.54 10.02 -30.48
CA ALA A 78 18.90 9.18 -29.34
C ALA A 78 17.77 9.11 -28.31
N PHE A 79 17.08 10.24 -28.06
CA PHE A 79 15.90 10.28 -27.19
C PHE A 79 14.77 9.39 -27.74
N LEU A 80 14.49 9.48 -29.03
CA LEU A 80 13.48 8.67 -29.71
C LEU A 80 13.88 7.19 -29.69
N ALA A 81 15.13 6.86 -30.00
CA ALA A 81 15.64 5.49 -29.91
C ALA A 81 15.48 4.93 -28.49
N GLN A 82 15.78 5.70 -27.45
CA GLN A 82 15.57 5.28 -26.06
C GLN A 82 14.08 5.07 -25.74
N LEU A 83 13.16 5.86 -26.32
CA LEU A 83 11.72 5.63 -26.16
C LEU A 83 11.25 4.34 -26.84
N ARG A 84 11.76 4.03 -28.05
CA ARG A 84 11.35 2.87 -28.84
C ARG A 84 11.99 1.57 -28.35
N THR A 85 13.29 1.60 -28.10
CA THR A 85 14.12 0.46 -27.67
C THR A 85 14.86 0.83 -26.39
N PRO A 86 14.16 0.89 -25.25
CA PRO A 86 14.73 1.34 -23.99
C PRO A 86 15.70 0.34 -23.36
N SER A 87 16.53 0.86 -22.47
CA SER A 87 17.41 0.12 -21.58
C SER A 87 16.83 -0.03 -20.16
N ALA A 88 17.35 -1.00 -19.41
CA ALA A 88 16.97 -1.28 -18.03
C ALA A 88 15.44 -1.53 -17.86
N ILE A 89 14.82 -0.92 -16.86
CA ILE A 89 13.41 -1.14 -16.48
C ILE A 89 12.41 -0.22 -17.19
N MET A 90 12.89 0.63 -18.10
CA MET A 90 12.03 1.59 -18.81
C MET A 90 11.13 0.85 -19.82
N PRO A 91 9.81 1.05 -19.81
CA PRO A 91 8.91 0.42 -20.78
C PRO A 91 9.12 1.00 -22.18
N ALA A 92 8.94 0.16 -23.20
CA ALA A 92 8.97 0.62 -24.59
C ALA A 92 7.69 1.40 -24.90
N PHE A 93 7.86 2.55 -25.55
CA PHE A 93 6.77 3.35 -26.08
C PHE A 93 6.83 3.26 -27.60
N PRO A 94 6.01 2.43 -28.26
CA PRO A 94 5.99 2.32 -29.72
C PRO A 94 5.22 3.50 -30.36
N GLU A 95 5.28 3.62 -31.69
CA GLU A 95 4.72 4.76 -32.45
C GLU A 95 3.22 4.94 -32.20
N GLU A 96 2.50 3.84 -31.97
CA GLU A 96 1.05 3.83 -31.74
C GLU A 96 0.67 4.37 -30.35
N VAL A 97 1.62 4.38 -29.40
CA VAL A 97 1.40 4.87 -28.03
C VAL A 97 1.89 6.31 -27.88
N VAL A 98 3.05 6.63 -28.46
CA VAL A 98 3.63 7.97 -28.51
C VAL A 98 4.12 8.20 -29.93
N SER A 99 3.43 9.02 -30.72
CA SER A 99 3.86 9.36 -32.07
C SER A 99 5.20 10.12 -32.08
N ALA A 100 5.88 10.17 -33.23
CA ALA A 100 7.11 10.95 -33.37
C ALA A 100 6.92 12.45 -33.04
N ALA A 101 5.75 13.01 -33.34
CA ALA A 101 5.39 14.39 -33.00
C ALA A 101 5.20 14.59 -31.49
N GLU A 102 4.51 13.65 -30.82
CA GLU A 102 4.38 13.64 -29.37
C GLU A 102 5.75 13.49 -28.68
N ALA A 103 6.60 12.59 -29.17
CA ALA A 103 7.95 12.40 -28.68
C ALA A 103 8.78 13.69 -28.81
N ARG A 104 8.63 14.41 -29.94
CA ARG A 104 9.28 15.72 -30.15
C ARG A 104 8.80 16.75 -29.14
N ALA A 105 7.49 16.85 -28.91
CA ALA A 105 6.93 17.78 -27.93
C ALA A 105 7.44 17.49 -26.51
N ILE A 106 7.49 16.22 -26.10
CA ILE A 106 8.05 15.81 -24.80
C ILE A 106 9.53 16.18 -24.70
N TYR A 107 10.31 15.89 -25.74
CA TYR A 107 11.74 16.23 -25.80
C TYR A 107 11.99 17.73 -25.65
N ASP A 108 11.25 18.56 -26.39
CA ASP A 108 11.38 20.01 -26.34
C ASP A 108 10.96 20.55 -24.96
N TYR A 109 9.91 19.99 -24.35
CA TYR A 109 9.49 20.30 -22.99
C TYR A 109 10.62 20.03 -21.98
N VAL A 110 11.15 18.80 -21.91
CA VAL A 110 12.15 18.44 -20.90
C VAL A 110 13.47 19.21 -21.08
N ARG A 111 13.82 19.62 -22.30
CA ARG A 111 14.97 20.53 -22.53
C ARG A 111 14.76 21.93 -21.98
N GLY A 112 13.51 22.40 -21.93
CA GLY A 112 13.14 23.69 -21.35
C GLY A 112 13.03 23.68 -19.83
N VAL A 113 12.95 22.50 -19.19
CA VAL A 113 12.82 22.40 -17.73
C VAL A 113 14.17 22.67 -17.03
N PRO A 114 14.23 23.56 -16.03
CA PRO A 114 15.44 23.74 -15.21
C PRO A 114 15.80 22.47 -14.44
N PRO A 115 17.10 22.19 -14.21
CA PRO A 115 17.54 20.99 -13.53
C PRO A 115 17.05 20.94 -12.08
N ALA A 116 17.18 19.78 -11.45
CA ALA A 116 16.87 19.58 -10.05
C ALA A 116 17.61 20.61 -9.18
N PRO A 117 16.94 21.23 -8.18
CA PRO A 117 17.58 22.14 -7.26
C PRO A 117 18.79 21.48 -6.58
N ALA A 118 19.84 22.28 -6.36
CA ALA A 118 21.02 21.83 -5.63
C ALA A 118 20.65 21.34 -4.21
N ARG A 119 21.42 20.38 -3.70
CA ARG A 119 21.26 19.90 -2.32
C ARG A 119 21.53 21.05 -1.34
N ILE A 120 20.63 21.20 -0.36
CA ILE A 120 20.75 22.22 0.68
C ILE A 120 21.95 21.93 1.61
N ARG A 121 22.19 20.65 1.91
CA ARG A 121 23.33 20.22 2.74
C ARG A 121 24.38 19.55 1.87
N THR A 122 25.58 20.11 1.84
CA THR A 122 26.71 19.64 1.05
C THR A 122 27.89 19.18 1.92
N ASP A 123 27.86 19.52 3.21
CA ASP A 123 28.87 19.28 4.25
C ASP A 123 28.60 17.99 5.07
N THR A 124 27.94 17.00 4.48
CA THR A 124 27.69 15.72 5.15
C THR A 124 28.97 14.88 5.24
N PRO A 125 29.22 14.18 6.37
CA PRO A 125 30.34 13.25 6.50
C PRO A 125 30.36 12.20 5.37
N ARG A 126 31.56 11.73 5.02
CA ARG A 126 31.78 10.67 4.02
C ARG A 126 32.70 9.61 4.59
N GLY A 127 32.52 8.37 4.15
CA GLY A 127 33.30 7.22 4.56
C GLY A 127 32.99 6.79 5.99
N GLU A 128 33.88 5.99 6.55
CA GLU A 128 33.77 5.41 7.88
C GLU A 128 33.65 6.47 8.98
N GLN A 129 32.65 6.29 9.85
CA GLN A 129 32.40 7.11 11.03
C GLN A 129 32.53 6.25 12.29
N SER A 130 32.87 6.86 13.43
CA SER A 130 32.77 6.15 14.70
C SER A 130 31.30 5.93 15.08
N PRO A 131 30.90 4.76 15.59
CA PRO A 131 29.51 4.49 16.01
C PRO A 131 28.93 5.55 16.98
N GLN A 132 29.78 6.10 17.85
CA GLN A 132 29.39 7.10 18.84
C GLN A 132 29.16 8.50 18.24
N SER A 133 29.70 8.77 17.04
CA SER A 133 29.55 10.08 16.39
C SER A 133 28.15 10.29 15.78
N CYS A 134 27.46 9.20 15.41
CA CYS A 134 26.19 9.23 14.69
C CYS A 134 25.14 10.04 15.45
N ALA A 135 24.87 9.65 16.71
CA ALA A 135 23.87 10.30 17.55
C ALA A 135 24.22 11.78 17.82
N ASN A 136 25.49 12.12 18.04
CA ASN A 136 25.92 13.50 18.31
C ASN A 136 25.68 14.43 17.12
N CYS A 137 25.96 13.97 15.90
CA CYS A 137 25.66 14.76 14.70
C CYS A 137 24.15 14.82 14.44
N HIS A 138 23.47 13.67 14.45
CA HIS A 138 22.04 13.60 14.19
C HIS A 138 21.18 14.27 15.25
N ARG A 139 21.66 14.46 16.48
CA ARG A 139 20.91 15.23 17.50
C ARG A 139 20.75 16.70 17.10
N ARG A 140 21.70 17.25 16.34
CA ARG A 140 21.61 18.62 15.81
C ARG A 140 20.76 18.72 14.55
N LEU A 141 20.81 17.70 13.69
CA LEU A 141 20.19 17.73 12.37
C LEU A 141 18.81 17.08 12.31
N ASN A 142 18.62 16.02 13.09
CA ASN A 142 17.47 15.12 13.11
C ASN A 142 17.11 14.73 14.57
N PRO A 143 16.87 15.71 15.48
CA PRO A 143 16.75 15.48 16.92
C PRO A 143 15.70 14.43 17.29
N MET A 144 14.58 14.39 16.57
CA MET A 144 13.49 13.46 16.88
C MET A 144 13.84 12.00 16.61
N ILE A 145 14.64 11.71 15.58
CA ILE A 145 15.10 10.34 15.30
C ILE A 145 15.96 9.83 16.45
N VAL A 146 16.87 10.67 16.93
CA VAL A 146 17.75 10.35 18.06
C VAL A 146 16.93 10.17 19.34
N ALA A 147 16.01 11.10 19.64
CA ALA A 147 15.16 11.01 20.82
C ALA A 147 14.28 9.75 20.83
N GLN A 148 13.68 9.39 19.69
CA GLN A 148 12.88 8.16 19.55
C GLN A 148 13.72 6.91 19.82
N PHE A 149 14.92 6.84 19.23
CA PHE A 149 15.81 5.70 19.42
C PHE A 149 16.29 5.60 20.86
N GLU A 150 16.79 6.68 21.45
CA GLU A 150 17.28 6.71 22.85
C GLU A 150 16.17 6.35 23.85
N ALA A 151 14.91 6.69 23.55
CA ALA A 151 13.75 6.31 24.35
C ALA A 151 13.21 4.89 24.07
N SER A 152 13.71 4.20 23.03
CA SER A 152 13.31 2.84 22.71
C SER A 152 13.91 1.81 23.67
N ALA A 153 13.39 0.57 23.64
CA ALA A 153 14.01 -0.53 24.36
C ALA A 153 15.40 -0.90 23.83
N MET A 154 15.71 -0.57 22.56
CA MET A 154 17.05 -0.81 21.98
C MET A 154 18.05 0.28 22.35
N GLY A 155 17.61 1.54 22.41
CA GLY A 155 18.50 2.66 22.76
C GLY A 155 18.74 2.82 24.26
N ARG A 156 17.82 2.33 25.12
CA ARG A 156 18.04 2.30 26.57
C ARG A 156 18.95 1.15 26.97
N GLY A 157 20.14 1.48 27.46
CA GLY A 157 21.09 0.51 27.98
C GLY A 157 20.48 -0.44 29.01
N GLY A 158 20.83 -1.72 28.92
CA GLY A 158 20.38 -2.77 29.85
C GLY A 158 18.93 -3.27 29.68
N THR A 159 18.14 -2.69 28.76
CA THR A 159 16.81 -3.23 28.43
C THR A 159 16.94 -4.27 27.33
N GLN A 160 16.48 -5.50 27.56
CA GLN A 160 16.55 -6.57 26.55
C GLN A 160 15.21 -7.25 26.37
N ASN A 161 14.90 -7.59 25.12
CA ASN A 161 13.84 -8.52 24.82
C ASN A 161 14.26 -9.90 25.38
N PRO A 162 13.48 -10.51 26.30
CA PRO A 162 13.84 -11.77 26.95
C PRO A 162 13.98 -12.95 25.97
N ARG A 163 13.56 -12.78 24.70
CA ARG A 163 13.71 -13.79 23.63
C ARG A 163 15.00 -13.63 22.81
N VAL A 164 15.83 -12.63 23.08
CA VAL A 164 17.12 -12.44 22.40
C VAL A 164 18.17 -13.35 23.05
N VAL A 165 18.79 -14.20 22.24
CA VAL A 165 19.75 -15.22 22.71
C VAL A 165 21.11 -14.59 23.10
N TYR A 166 21.48 -13.46 22.50
CA TYR A 166 22.74 -12.76 22.74
C TYR A 166 22.52 -11.34 23.26
N ALA A 167 22.81 -11.15 24.55
CA ALA A 167 22.63 -9.88 25.24
C ALA A 167 23.58 -8.78 24.70
N ARG A 168 23.06 -7.80 23.94
CA ARG A 168 23.75 -6.54 23.63
C ARG A 168 23.20 -5.42 24.51
N ARG A 169 24.08 -4.70 25.21
CA ARG A 169 23.69 -3.66 26.19
C ARG A 169 23.87 -2.23 25.68
N ASP A 170 24.69 -2.04 24.64
CA ASP A 170 25.05 -0.73 24.10
C ASP A 170 24.77 -0.69 22.59
N PHE A 171 23.49 -0.50 22.23
CA PHE A 171 23.05 -0.40 20.83
C PHE A 171 23.20 1.03 20.33
N THR A 172 23.66 1.17 19.10
CA THR A 172 23.89 2.45 18.41
C THR A 172 23.22 2.43 17.04
N CYS A 173 23.20 3.59 16.37
CA CYS A 173 22.71 3.69 14.99
C CYS A 173 23.48 2.75 14.04
N ALA A 174 24.78 2.56 14.30
CA ALA A 174 25.66 1.78 13.45
C ALA A 174 25.37 0.27 13.48
N ASP A 175 24.76 -0.25 14.56
CA ASP A 175 24.37 -1.66 14.65
C ASP A 175 23.29 -2.05 13.64
N CYS A 176 22.53 -1.07 13.13
CA CYS A 176 21.53 -1.31 12.09
C CYS A 176 21.95 -0.77 10.72
N HIS A 177 22.57 0.42 10.69
CA HIS A 177 22.89 1.12 9.44
C HIS A 177 24.34 0.91 8.95
N GLY A 178 25.25 0.45 9.82
CA GLY A 178 26.68 0.41 9.56
C GLY A 178 27.40 1.72 9.90
N THR A 179 28.68 1.82 9.53
CA THR A 179 29.56 2.95 9.87
C THR A 179 29.99 3.79 8.68
N ASP A 180 29.96 3.26 7.46
CA ASP A 180 30.26 4.03 6.24
C ASP A 180 29.07 4.93 5.86
N HIS A 181 29.21 6.23 6.14
CA HIS A 181 28.17 7.22 5.86
C HIS A 181 27.95 7.44 4.36
N THR A 182 28.93 7.13 3.51
CA THR A 182 28.76 7.14 2.05
C THR A 182 27.82 6.02 1.62
N ALA A 183 28.04 4.80 2.12
CA ALA A 183 27.18 3.64 1.82
C ALA A 183 25.77 3.80 2.39
N ILE A 184 25.64 4.32 3.62
CA ILE A 184 24.34 4.66 4.23
C ILE A 184 23.59 5.66 3.37
N SER A 185 24.26 6.73 2.93
CA SER A 185 23.63 7.75 2.08
C SER A 185 23.21 7.20 0.71
N ALA A 186 24.05 6.35 0.10
CA ALA A 186 23.76 5.73 -1.20
C ALA A 186 22.55 4.79 -1.13
N SER A 187 22.50 3.94 -0.10
CA SER A 187 21.39 3.01 0.16
C SER A 187 20.15 3.67 0.77
N LYS A 188 20.18 5.00 0.99
CA LYS A 188 19.13 5.75 1.69
C LYS A 188 18.83 5.18 3.08
N GLY A 189 19.85 4.68 3.79
CA GLY A 189 19.71 4.14 5.14
C GLY A 189 18.97 2.80 5.19
N ARG A 190 19.08 1.98 4.14
CA ARG A 190 18.49 0.63 4.09
C ARG A 190 18.86 -0.19 5.32
N VAL A 191 17.87 -0.84 5.90
CA VAL A 191 18.03 -1.88 6.93
C VAL A 191 17.18 -3.08 6.50
N PRO A 192 17.78 -4.16 5.98
CA PRO A 192 17.01 -5.35 5.58
C PRO A 192 16.42 -6.09 6.79
N GLU A 193 15.42 -6.93 6.55
CA GLU A 193 14.79 -7.77 7.59
C GLU A 193 15.81 -8.73 8.22
N THR A 194 16.84 -9.14 7.47
CA THR A 194 17.96 -9.97 7.96
C THR A 194 18.81 -9.27 9.02
N THR A 195 18.88 -7.93 9.03
CA THR A 195 19.52 -7.19 10.13
C THR A 195 18.76 -7.41 11.44
N CYS A 196 17.43 -7.39 11.38
CA CYS A 196 16.57 -7.69 12.54
C CYS A 196 16.71 -9.18 12.94
N ALA A 197 16.81 -10.08 11.96
CA ALA A 197 16.95 -11.53 12.18
C ALA A 197 18.20 -11.89 12.99
N GLY A 198 19.28 -11.11 12.88
CA GLY A 198 20.51 -11.33 13.66
C GLY A 198 20.28 -11.35 15.18
N CYS A 199 19.24 -10.66 15.68
CA CYS A 199 18.84 -10.71 17.09
C CYS A 199 17.48 -11.41 17.31
N HIS A 200 16.59 -11.37 16.31
CA HIS A 200 15.20 -11.83 16.41
C HIS A 200 14.91 -12.99 15.44
N ALA A 201 15.79 -14.01 15.43
CA ALA A 201 15.71 -15.13 14.49
C ALA A 201 14.36 -15.85 14.48
N GLN A 202 13.76 -16.12 15.65
CA GLN A 202 12.44 -16.74 15.72
C GLN A 202 11.35 -15.87 15.09
N ILE A 203 11.38 -14.55 15.33
CA ILE A 203 10.39 -13.62 14.76
C ILE A 203 10.57 -13.55 13.24
N TYR A 204 11.81 -13.50 12.76
CA TYR A 204 12.11 -13.52 11.33
C TYR A 204 11.64 -14.81 10.66
N GLN A 205 11.87 -15.96 11.31
CA GLN A 205 11.34 -17.25 10.85
C GLN A 205 9.81 -17.20 10.73
N GLU A 206 9.13 -16.84 11.81
CA GLU A 206 7.67 -16.84 11.86
C GLU A 206 7.03 -15.85 10.89
N HIS A 207 7.59 -14.63 10.78
CA HIS A 207 7.01 -13.52 10.01
C HIS A 207 7.35 -13.59 8.52
N VAL A 208 8.63 -13.80 8.20
CA VAL A 208 9.16 -13.69 6.83
C VAL A 208 9.27 -15.07 6.17
N LEU A 209 10.00 -16.02 6.79
CA LEU A 209 10.30 -17.30 6.16
C LEU A 209 9.09 -18.25 6.12
N ASP A 210 8.30 -18.28 7.18
CA ASP A 210 7.05 -19.07 7.26
C ASP A 210 5.86 -18.35 6.62
N LEU A 211 6.10 -17.18 6.01
CA LEU A 211 5.08 -16.32 5.43
C LEU A 211 4.00 -15.96 6.46
N GLY A 212 4.39 -15.64 7.70
CA GLY A 212 3.46 -15.40 8.80
C GLY A 212 2.47 -14.25 8.60
N HIS A 213 2.84 -13.29 7.76
CA HIS A 213 2.01 -12.16 7.36
C HIS A 213 1.46 -12.27 5.91
N SER A 214 1.75 -13.39 5.23
CA SER A 214 1.25 -13.69 3.89
C SER A 214 0.44 -14.97 3.89
N TYR A 215 -0.74 -14.96 3.27
CA TYR A 215 -1.51 -16.17 3.05
C TYR A 215 -0.89 -16.93 1.86
N GLY A 216 0.24 -17.61 2.09
CA GLY A 216 1.05 -18.27 1.05
C GLY A 216 1.03 -19.81 1.12
N PRO A 217 1.31 -20.50 -0.02
CA PRO A 217 1.07 -20.04 -1.37
C PRO A 217 -0.43 -20.13 -1.65
N GLY A 218 -1.08 -18.98 -1.83
CA GLY A 218 -2.35 -18.92 -2.53
C GLY A 218 -2.23 -19.52 -3.95
N PRO A 219 -3.33 -19.57 -4.70
CA PRO A 219 -3.33 -20.03 -6.10
C PRO A 219 -2.16 -19.45 -6.90
N GLY A 220 -1.59 -20.14 -7.89
CA GLY A 220 -0.48 -19.59 -8.69
C GLY A 220 0.91 -19.53 -8.02
N ASP A 221 1.08 -20.13 -6.83
CA ASP A 221 2.39 -20.35 -6.18
C ASP A 221 3.23 -19.09 -5.92
N LEU A 222 2.55 -17.94 -5.76
CA LEU A 222 3.24 -16.68 -5.45
C LEU A 222 3.70 -16.67 -3.98
N GLY A 223 4.93 -16.20 -3.75
CA GLY A 223 5.56 -16.13 -2.43
C GLY A 223 4.99 -15.04 -1.50
N PRO A 224 5.85 -14.28 -0.79
CA PRO A 224 5.43 -13.33 0.25
C PRO A 224 4.65 -12.11 -0.32
N ASN A 225 4.15 -11.24 0.57
CA ASN A 225 3.38 -10.04 0.22
C ASN A 225 4.04 -9.22 -0.91
N TRP A 226 5.37 -9.09 -0.87
CA TRP A 226 6.11 -8.32 -1.87
C TRP A 226 6.06 -8.92 -3.27
N GLU A 227 6.25 -10.24 -3.37
CA GLU A 227 6.20 -10.96 -4.64
C GLU A 227 4.79 -10.92 -5.24
N ARG A 228 3.75 -10.98 -4.38
CA ARG A 228 2.36 -10.78 -4.80
C ARG A 228 2.11 -9.38 -5.34
N ASN A 229 2.71 -8.35 -4.72
CA ASN A 229 2.58 -6.97 -5.17
C ASN A 229 3.25 -6.75 -6.54
N ILE A 230 4.53 -7.07 -6.67
CA ILE A 230 5.26 -6.78 -7.93
C ILE A 230 5.01 -7.82 -9.03
N GLY A 231 4.48 -8.99 -8.67
CA GLY A 231 4.22 -10.11 -9.57
C GLY A 231 2.92 -10.02 -10.37
N VAL A 232 1.98 -9.16 -9.96
CA VAL A 232 0.71 -9.02 -10.71
C VAL A 232 0.95 -8.33 -12.05
N PRO A 233 0.31 -8.79 -13.15
CA PRO A 233 0.54 -8.24 -14.49
C PRO A 233 0.36 -6.72 -14.59
N HIS A 234 -0.62 -6.17 -13.87
CA HIS A 234 -0.93 -4.75 -13.88
C HIS A 234 0.10 -3.88 -13.14
N TYR A 235 0.92 -4.43 -12.25
CA TYR A 235 1.93 -3.65 -11.52
C TYR A 235 2.88 -2.93 -12.49
N LYS A 236 3.26 -3.62 -13.57
CA LYS A 236 4.14 -3.06 -14.62
C LYS A 236 3.47 -1.98 -15.47
N GLN A 237 2.15 -1.92 -15.44
CA GLN A 237 1.34 -0.97 -16.19
C GLN A 237 1.06 0.32 -15.41
N MET A 238 1.43 0.38 -14.13
CA MET A 238 1.21 1.55 -13.27
C MET A 238 2.46 2.42 -13.17
N PRO A 239 2.33 3.76 -13.09
CA PRO A 239 3.46 4.64 -12.87
C PRO A 239 4.15 4.29 -11.54
N ARG A 240 5.49 4.20 -11.53
CA ARG A 240 6.23 3.71 -10.36
C ARG A 240 6.00 4.56 -9.12
N LYS A 241 5.96 5.89 -9.27
CA LYS A 241 5.60 6.80 -8.18
C LYS A 241 4.20 6.60 -7.60
N VAL A 242 3.24 6.11 -8.38
CA VAL A 242 1.90 5.76 -7.87
C VAL A 242 2.00 4.51 -7.00
N MET A 243 2.76 3.51 -7.44
CA MET A 243 2.96 2.28 -6.66
C MET A 243 3.76 2.52 -5.37
N GLU A 244 4.84 3.32 -5.44
CA GLU A 244 5.67 3.69 -4.28
C GLU A 244 4.87 4.40 -3.17
N MET A 245 3.88 5.21 -3.55
CA MET A 245 3.05 5.95 -2.59
C MET A 245 1.77 5.21 -2.21
N GLY A 246 1.41 4.14 -2.94
CA GLY A 246 0.17 3.40 -2.77
C GLY A 246 0.42 1.98 -2.27
N CYS A 247 0.66 1.05 -3.20
CA CYS A 247 0.67 -0.39 -2.90
C CYS A 247 1.96 -0.81 -2.18
N ASP A 248 3.11 -0.26 -2.56
CA ASP A 248 4.41 -0.77 -2.11
C ASP A 248 4.59 -0.69 -0.58
N PRO A 249 4.25 0.42 0.11
CA PRO A 249 4.37 0.47 1.57
C PRO A 249 3.48 -0.56 2.27
N CYS A 250 2.28 -0.81 1.74
CA CYS A 250 1.30 -1.76 2.27
C CYS A 250 1.61 -3.23 1.92
N HIS A 251 2.56 -3.48 1.01
CA HIS A 251 2.96 -4.83 0.61
C HIS A 251 4.45 -5.16 0.88
N ALA A 252 5.23 -4.23 1.43
CA ALA A 252 6.61 -4.43 1.84
C ALA A 252 6.80 -5.14 3.21
N GLN A 253 5.79 -5.86 3.69
CA GLN A 253 5.71 -6.45 5.04
C GLN A 253 6.52 -7.73 5.17
N ALA A 254 6.80 -8.43 4.08
CA ALA A 254 7.63 -9.63 4.08
C ALA A 254 8.32 -9.79 2.71
N GLY A 255 9.62 -10.07 2.72
CA GLY A 255 10.39 -10.44 1.52
C GLY A 255 10.77 -9.27 0.61
N ALA A 256 10.37 -8.04 0.94
CA ALA A 256 10.72 -6.85 0.16
C ALA A 256 12.20 -6.46 0.26
N THR A 257 12.92 -7.05 1.22
CA THR A 257 14.34 -6.82 1.44
C THR A 257 15.25 -7.93 0.95
N ASP A 258 14.67 -8.98 0.33
CA ASP A 258 15.40 -10.14 -0.18
C ASP A 258 16.59 -9.76 -1.06
N ALA A 259 17.66 -10.54 -0.95
CA ALA A 259 18.89 -10.32 -1.70
C ALA A 259 18.68 -10.30 -3.23
N ARG A 260 17.70 -11.04 -3.75
CA ARG A 260 17.36 -11.07 -5.19
C ARG A 260 16.93 -9.70 -5.75
N TYR A 261 16.50 -8.78 -4.89
CA TYR A 261 16.06 -7.45 -5.28
C TYR A 261 17.12 -6.36 -5.03
N TRP A 262 18.28 -6.69 -4.47
CA TRP A 262 19.30 -5.73 -4.08
C TRP A 262 20.59 -5.88 -4.89
N SER A 263 21.15 -4.78 -5.37
CA SER A 263 22.49 -4.74 -5.96
C SER A 263 23.47 -4.14 -4.97
N GLU A 264 24.44 -4.94 -4.52
CA GLU A 264 25.53 -4.44 -3.67
C GLU A 264 26.46 -3.48 -4.41
N GLN A 265 26.64 -3.65 -5.73
CA GLN A 265 27.46 -2.75 -6.52
C GLN A 265 26.82 -1.37 -6.66
N GLU A 266 25.50 -1.33 -6.90
CA GLU A 266 24.78 -0.09 -7.15
C GLU A 266 24.19 0.53 -5.87
N GLN A 267 24.23 -0.19 -4.75
CA GLN A 267 23.64 0.19 -3.46
C GLN A 267 22.18 0.63 -3.59
N LYS A 268 21.40 -0.10 -4.41
CA LYS A 268 19.97 0.15 -4.62
C LYS A 268 19.21 -1.13 -4.94
N TYR A 269 17.89 -1.03 -4.80
CA TYR A 269 16.98 -2.06 -5.28
C TYR A 269 16.93 -2.06 -6.83
N ILE A 270 16.88 -3.26 -7.41
CA ILE A 270 16.92 -3.50 -8.87
C ILE A 270 15.61 -4.08 -9.42
N ASP A 271 14.59 -4.23 -8.58
CA ASP A 271 13.26 -4.61 -9.04
C ASP A 271 12.49 -3.41 -9.62
N THR A 272 11.23 -3.64 -9.97
CA THR A 272 10.41 -2.62 -10.64
C THR A 272 9.79 -1.58 -9.69
N SER A 273 9.95 -1.74 -8.37
CA SER A 273 9.43 -0.77 -7.39
C SER A 273 10.38 0.41 -7.21
N SER A 274 9.80 1.57 -6.95
CA SER A 274 10.56 2.77 -6.62
C SER A 274 10.62 3.09 -5.13
N LEU A 275 9.97 2.28 -4.28
CA LEU A 275 9.99 2.42 -2.84
C LEU A 275 11.42 2.21 -2.32
N PRO A 276 12.07 3.24 -1.75
CA PRO A 276 13.45 3.10 -1.27
C PRO A 276 13.52 2.44 0.11
N TYR A 277 12.52 2.66 0.96
CA TYR A 277 12.48 2.16 2.34
C TYR A 277 11.58 0.93 2.40
N ARG A 278 12.20 -0.25 2.47
CA ARG A 278 11.50 -1.54 2.55
C ARG A 278 12.00 -2.26 3.79
N ASN A 279 11.09 -2.60 4.71
CA ASN A 279 11.34 -3.50 5.83
C ASN A 279 9.99 -3.75 6.53
N GLY A 280 9.54 -5.00 6.59
CA GLY A 280 8.27 -5.32 7.22
C GLY A 280 8.27 -5.25 8.74
N CYS A 281 9.43 -5.42 9.37
CA CYS A 281 9.60 -5.37 10.82
C CYS A 281 9.34 -3.98 11.42
N ILE A 282 9.13 -2.93 10.60
CA ILE A 282 8.82 -1.58 11.08
C ILE A 282 7.40 -1.14 10.71
N ALA A 283 6.56 -2.06 10.22
CA ALA A 283 5.19 -1.75 9.85
C ALA A 283 4.27 -1.56 11.06
N CYS A 284 4.43 -2.38 12.11
CA CYS A 284 3.55 -2.36 13.29
C CYS A 284 4.15 -1.60 14.49
N HIS A 285 5.47 -1.69 14.67
CA HIS A 285 6.21 -0.93 15.69
C HIS A 285 7.24 -0.06 14.99
N SER A 286 6.82 1.18 14.69
CA SER A 286 7.53 2.06 13.77
C SER A 286 8.95 2.42 14.23
N ARG A 287 9.82 2.59 13.24
CA ARG A 287 11.12 3.22 13.47
C ARG A 287 10.94 4.69 13.90
N HIS A 288 11.75 5.26 14.79
CA HIS A 288 12.88 4.65 15.49
C HIS A 288 12.53 4.31 16.95
N SER A 289 11.24 4.30 17.32
CA SER A 289 10.79 4.02 18.68
C SER A 289 10.69 2.51 18.96
N PHE A 290 10.37 1.71 17.92
CA PHE A 290 10.17 0.26 17.98
C PHE A 290 9.26 -0.16 19.15
N SER A 291 8.19 0.62 19.36
CA SER A 291 7.32 0.51 20.52
C SER A 291 6.41 -0.72 20.46
N LEU A 292 6.54 -1.64 21.42
CA LEU A 292 5.60 -2.76 21.56
C LEU A 292 4.20 -2.29 21.98
N VAL A 293 4.11 -1.14 22.67
CA VAL A 293 2.82 -0.52 23.01
C VAL A 293 2.10 -0.10 21.74
N GLU A 294 2.81 0.51 20.79
CA GLU A 294 2.27 0.88 19.48
C GLU A 294 1.77 -0.36 18.72
N ALA A 295 2.60 -1.39 18.58
CA ALA A 295 2.24 -2.61 17.82
C ALA A 295 1.05 -3.40 18.38
N ARG A 296 0.72 -3.26 19.66
CA ARG A 296 -0.41 -3.98 20.29
C ARG A 296 -1.75 -3.29 20.05
N LYS A 297 -1.72 -2.02 19.65
CA LYS A 297 -2.91 -1.21 19.44
C LYS A 297 -3.45 -1.37 18.01
N PRO A 298 -4.79 -1.34 17.81
CA PRO A 298 -5.42 -1.45 16.49
C PRO A 298 -4.89 -0.46 15.43
N GLU A 299 -4.49 0.75 15.85
CA GLU A 299 -4.00 1.80 14.96
C GLU A 299 -2.72 1.41 14.22
N ALA A 300 -1.90 0.50 14.78
CA ALA A 300 -0.73 -0.03 14.08
C ALA A 300 -1.10 -0.86 12.83
N CYS A 301 -2.31 -1.42 12.78
CA CYS A 301 -2.80 -2.20 11.65
C CYS A 301 -3.54 -1.33 10.63
N PHE A 302 -4.09 -0.20 11.08
CA PHE A 302 -5.04 0.64 10.32
C PHE A 302 -4.49 1.09 8.97
N THR A 303 -3.22 1.54 8.91
CA THR A 303 -2.62 2.09 7.69
C THR A 303 -2.74 1.15 6.47
N CYS A 304 -2.75 -0.17 6.69
CA CYS A 304 -2.83 -1.17 5.62
C CYS A 304 -4.18 -1.91 5.62
N HIS A 305 -4.73 -2.23 6.79
CA HIS A 305 -5.96 -3.02 6.94
C HIS A 305 -7.22 -2.15 7.03
N MET A 306 -7.42 -1.32 6.01
CA MET A 306 -8.51 -0.36 5.88
C MET A 306 -9.06 -0.31 4.46
N GLY A 307 -10.02 0.57 4.21
CA GLY A 307 -10.42 0.93 2.85
C GLY A 307 -11.44 -0.02 2.24
N PRO A 308 -11.73 0.14 0.94
CA PRO A 308 -12.92 -0.44 0.33
C PRO A 308 -12.86 -1.96 0.13
N ASP A 309 -11.66 -2.51 -0.09
CA ASP A 309 -11.43 -3.92 -0.42
C ASP A 309 -11.19 -4.80 0.81
N HIS A 310 -10.65 -4.22 1.89
CA HIS A 310 -10.48 -4.94 3.15
C HIS A 310 -10.67 -4.02 4.37
N PRO A 311 -11.92 -3.59 4.66
CA PRO A 311 -12.25 -2.66 5.75
C PRO A 311 -12.19 -3.33 7.13
N ASN A 312 -11.07 -3.96 7.48
CA ASN A 312 -10.93 -4.71 8.73
C ASN A 312 -10.95 -3.76 9.94
N TYR A 313 -10.24 -2.63 9.87
CA TYR A 313 -10.20 -1.65 10.94
C TYR A 313 -11.57 -0.99 11.13
N GLU A 314 -12.26 -0.61 10.06
CA GLU A 314 -13.58 -0.01 10.11
C GLU A 314 -14.62 -0.99 10.69
N ALA A 315 -14.58 -2.25 10.26
CA ALA A 315 -15.43 -3.31 10.83
C ALA A 315 -15.14 -3.53 12.32
N TYR A 316 -13.87 -3.62 12.72
CA TYR A 316 -13.49 -3.74 14.12
C TYR A 316 -13.93 -2.52 14.94
N MET A 317 -13.64 -1.30 14.50
CA MET A 317 -13.94 -0.09 15.27
C MET A 317 -15.44 0.18 15.41
N SER A 318 -16.25 -0.27 14.45
CA SER A 318 -17.72 -0.20 14.53
C SER A 318 -18.36 -1.35 15.32
N SER A 319 -17.59 -2.37 15.67
CA SER A 319 -18.04 -3.49 16.51
C SER A 319 -18.16 -3.14 17.99
N LYS A 320 -18.73 -4.08 18.77
CA LYS A 320 -18.68 -3.99 20.24
C LYS A 320 -17.27 -4.15 20.80
N HIS A 321 -16.40 -4.94 20.18
CA HIS A 321 -15.00 -5.06 20.61
C HIS A 321 -14.27 -3.71 20.46
N GLY A 322 -14.38 -3.10 19.27
CA GLY A 322 -13.78 -1.79 18.99
C GLY A 322 -14.39 -0.66 19.81
N SER A 323 -15.70 -0.68 20.04
CA SER A 323 -16.37 0.30 20.91
C SER A 323 -15.85 0.27 22.36
N ILE A 324 -15.63 -0.93 22.92
CA ILE A 324 -15.06 -1.08 24.27
C ILE A 324 -13.59 -0.61 24.27
N TYR A 325 -12.81 -0.99 23.25
CA TYR A 325 -11.44 -0.50 23.08
C TYR A 325 -11.38 1.05 23.02
N ALA A 326 -12.24 1.68 22.22
CA ALA A 326 -12.27 3.14 22.11
C ALA A 326 -12.65 3.81 23.44
N ALA A 327 -13.60 3.23 24.18
CA ALA A 327 -14.08 3.79 25.44
C ALA A 327 -13.13 3.57 26.62
N ARG A 328 -12.40 2.46 26.66
CA ARG A 328 -11.66 2.01 27.86
C ARG A 328 -10.19 1.68 27.61
N GLY A 329 -9.77 1.54 26.35
CA GLY A 329 -8.43 1.10 25.97
C GLY A 329 -7.31 2.01 26.46
N GLN A 330 -7.57 3.29 26.69
CA GLN A 330 -6.56 4.22 27.21
C GLN A 330 -6.08 3.85 28.62
N SER A 331 -6.93 3.23 29.46
CA SER A 331 -6.57 2.84 30.82
C SER A 331 -5.97 1.43 30.92
N TRP A 332 -5.85 0.70 29.80
CA TRP A 332 -5.23 -0.62 29.80
C TRP A 332 -3.71 -0.53 29.91
N ASP A 333 -3.11 -1.51 30.59
CA ASP A 333 -1.66 -1.65 30.61
C ASP A 333 -1.18 -2.28 29.29
N TRP A 334 -0.73 -1.42 28.38
CA TRP A 334 -0.19 -1.81 27.08
C TRP A 334 1.25 -2.34 27.15
N THR A 335 1.93 -2.22 28.29
CA THR A 335 3.31 -2.71 28.44
C THR A 335 3.34 -4.23 28.61
N GLN A 336 2.23 -4.82 29.08
CA GLN A 336 2.09 -6.27 29.24
C GLN A 336 2.23 -7.03 27.92
N PRO A 337 2.98 -8.15 27.91
CA PRO A 337 2.96 -9.09 26.80
C PRO A 337 1.55 -9.65 26.53
N LEU A 338 1.18 -9.85 25.26
CA LEU A 338 -0.13 -10.40 24.87
C LEU A 338 -0.57 -11.68 25.63
N PRO A 339 0.31 -12.65 25.96
CA PRO A 339 -0.10 -13.84 26.72
C PRO A 339 -0.57 -13.52 28.16
N GLN A 340 -0.09 -12.41 28.71
CA GLN A 340 -0.42 -11.93 30.05
C GLN A 340 -1.58 -10.93 30.04
N ALA A 341 -1.83 -10.28 28.90
CA ALA A 341 -2.92 -9.31 28.75
C ALA A 341 -4.29 -9.93 29.12
N ARG A 342 -5.07 -9.16 29.88
CA ARG A 342 -6.44 -9.45 30.31
C ARG A 342 -7.30 -8.20 30.13
N TRP A 343 -7.39 -7.72 28.90
CA TRP A 343 -8.16 -6.53 28.57
C TRP A 343 -9.65 -6.84 28.40
N ASP A 344 -10.50 -5.83 28.62
CA ASP A 344 -11.97 -5.95 28.54
C ASP A 344 -12.49 -6.29 27.13
N ALA A 345 -11.68 -6.05 26.10
CA ALA A 345 -11.98 -6.42 24.72
C ALA A 345 -10.69 -6.80 23.96
N PRO A 346 -10.80 -7.66 22.94
CA PRO A 346 -9.66 -8.01 22.11
C PRO A 346 -9.26 -6.85 21.18
N THR A 347 -8.00 -6.81 20.76
CA THR A 347 -7.50 -5.97 19.66
C THR A 347 -7.14 -6.83 18.45
N CYS A 348 -6.78 -6.19 17.32
CA CYS A 348 -6.25 -6.87 16.13
C CYS A 348 -5.08 -7.82 16.49
N ALA A 349 -4.08 -7.31 17.22
CA ALA A 349 -2.93 -8.10 17.67
C ALA A 349 -3.34 -9.22 18.63
N TYR A 350 -4.29 -8.97 19.54
CA TYR A 350 -4.78 -10.00 20.47
C TYR A 350 -5.43 -11.17 19.71
N CYS A 351 -6.32 -10.90 18.75
CA CYS A 351 -6.95 -11.99 17.99
C CYS A 351 -5.98 -12.70 17.05
N HIS A 352 -5.14 -11.96 16.32
CA HIS A 352 -4.35 -12.55 15.24
C HIS A 352 -3.00 -13.10 15.70
N MET A 353 -2.39 -12.57 16.75
CA MET A 353 -1.04 -12.97 17.19
C MET A 353 -1.02 -13.82 18.47
N LEU A 354 -2.10 -13.83 19.26
CA LEU A 354 -2.25 -14.74 20.41
C LEU A 354 -2.57 -16.16 19.93
N TYR A 355 -1.96 -17.14 20.59
CA TYR A 355 -2.25 -18.55 20.45
C TYR A 355 -2.52 -19.14 21.84
N VAL A 356 -3.47 -20.07 21.89
CA VAL A 356 -3.90 -20.72 23.13
C VAL A 356 -3.84 -22.22 22.90
N ASP A 357 -3.10 -22.94 23.75
CA ASP A 357 -3.03 -24.40 23.70
C ASP A 357 -4.24 -25.06 24.38
N ASP A 358 -4.36 -26.38 24.26
CA ASP A 358 -5.50 -27.14 24.80
C ASP A 358 -5.58 -27.12 26.33
N ARG A 359 -4.51 -26.72 27.01
CA ARG A 359 -4.46 -26.56 28.48
C ARG A 359 -4.71 -25.11 28.91
N GLY A 360 -5.03 -24.22 27.97
CA GLY A 360 -5.23 -22.79 28.20
C GLY A 360 -3.93 -21.98 28.33
N GLY A 361 -2.77 -22.60 28.05
CA GLY A 361 -1.48 -21.92 27.97
C GLY A 361 -1.48 -20.93 26.81
N ARG A 362 -0.99 -19.71 27.06
CA ARG A 362 -1.03 -18.61 26.09
C ARG A 362 0.37 -18.30 25.57
N SER A 363 0.48 -18.07 24.26
CA SER A 363 1.73 -17.69 23.60
C SER A 363 1.48 -16.65 22.50
N THR A 364 2.55 -16.04 21.99
CA THR A 364 2.47 -15.04 20.92
C THR A 364 3.45 -15.37 19.82
N SER A 365 2.97 -15.25 18.59
CA SER A 365 3.74 -15.50 17.37
C SER A 365 3.52 -14.39 16.35
N HIS A 366 4.53 -14.15 15.51
CA HIS A 366 4.44 -13.32 14.30
C HIS A 366 3.99 -14.13 13.07
N ASN A 367 3.59 -15.39 13.27
CA ASN A 367 2.84 -16.14 12.27
C ASN A 367 1.35 -16.01 12.57
N MET A 368 0.68 -15.11 11.86
CA MET A 368 -0.75 -14.86 12.00
C MET A 368 -1.60 -15.80 11.13
N ARG A 369 -0.99 -16.55 10.19
CA ARG A 369 -1.69 -17.32 9.16
C ARG A 369 -2.46 -18.53 9.67
N ARG A 370 -2.02 -19.12 10.78
CA ARG A 370 -2.49 -20.43 11.28
C ARG A 370 -3.95 -20.45 11.76
N LYS A 371 -4.64 -19.31 11.74
CA LYS A 371 -6.05 -19.17 12.16
C LYS A 371 -6.97 -18.70 11.03
N ILE A 372 -6.45 -18.59 9.81
CA ILE A 372 -7.23 -18.08 8.68
C ILE A 372 -7.82 -19.21 7.86
N ILE A 373 -9.06 -18.99 7.43
CA ILE A 373 -9.82 -19.88 6.58
C ILE A 373 -10.10 -19.18 5.23
N TRP A 374 -10.76 -18.02 5.28
CA TRP A 374 -11.30 -17.36 4.09
C TRP A 374 -10.32 -16.44 3.34
N GLY A 375 -9.09 -16.28 3.82
CA GLY A 375 -8.09 -15.38 3.22
C GLY A 375 -8.64 -13.97 2.95
N MET A 376 -8.37 -13.45 1.74
CA MET A 376 -8.94 -12.18 1.26
C MET A 376 -10.46 -12.27 1.02
N GLY A 377 -11.00 -13.46 0.74
CA GLY A 377 -12.43 -13.68 0.53
C GLY A 377 -12.90 -13.63 -0.92
N VAL A 378 -11.99 -13.57 -1.90
CA VAL A 378 -12.28 -13.38 -3.33
C VAL A 378 -12.49 -14.67 -4.14
N GLN A 379 -12.61 -15.84 -3.49
CA GLN A 379 -12.76 -17.14 -4.16
C GLN A 379 -13.91 -17.16 -5.20
N ALA A 380 -15.05 -16.56 -4.86
CA ALA A 380 -16.24 -16.56 -5.70
C ALA A 380 -16.06 -15.77 -7.01
N ALA A 381 -15.12 -14.81 -7.03
CA ALA A 381 -14.79 -14.08 -8.25
C ALA A 381 -14.17 -15.00 -9.33
N GLY A 382 -13.56 -16.11 -8.91
CA GLY A 382 -13.09 -17.19 -9.78
C GLY A 382 -14.19 -18.17 -10.23
N GLY A 383 -15.45 -17.96 -9.82
CA GLY A 383 -16.57 -18.87 -10.07
C GLY A 383 -16.69 -20.01 -9.04
N GLU A 384 -15.93 -19.97 -7.94
CA GLU A 384 -15.95 -21.02 -6.92
C GLU A 384 -16.94 -20.68 -5.79
N LEU A 385 -18.07 -21.38 -5.76
CA LEU A 385 -18.97 -21.42 -4.60
C LEU A 385 -18.71 -22.70 -3.80
N LYS A 386 -17.75 -22.65 -2.88
CA LYS A 386 -17.33 -23.80 -2.09
C LYS A 386 -17.24 -23.46 -0.60
N ASP A 387 -17.81 -24.34 0.22
CA ASP A 387 -17.53 -24.37 1.64
C ASP A 387 -16.15 -24.97 1.90
N ILE A 388 -15.17 -24.09 2.09
CA ILE A 388 -13.79 -24.49 2.41
C ILE A 388 -13.61 -24.78 3.91
N THR A 389 -14.60 -24.49 4.77
CA THR A 389 -14.47 -24.67 6.22
C THR A 389 -14.36 -26.14 6.63
N LEU A 390 -14.79 -27.05 5.76
CA LEU A 390 -14.82 -28.49 6.00
C LEU A 390 -13.47 -29.18 5.79
N THR A 391 -12.45 -28.50 5.25
CA THR A 391 -11.14 -29.13 5.07
C THR A 391 -10.47 -29.37 6.43
N PRO A 392 -9.69 -30.45 6.61
CA PRO A 392 -9.00 -30.73 7.88
C PRO A 392 -8.10 -29.56 8.34
N GLU A 393 -7.46 -28.88 7.39
CA GLU A 393 -6.65 -27.69 7.64
C GLU A 393 -7.52 -26.54 8.19
N ASN A 394 -8.65 -26.23 7.56
CA ASN A 394 -9.51 -25.14 8.00
C ASN A 394 -10.28 -25.46 9.29
N GLN A 395 -10.58 -26.72 9.56
CA GLN A 395 -11.10 -27.16 10.86
C GLN A 395 -10.06 -26.96 11.97
N THR A 396 -8.78 -27.20 11.67
CA THR A 396 -7.67 -26.90 12.59
C THR A 396 -7.56 -25.39 12.82
N ALA A 397 -7.56 -24.58 11.76
CA ALA A 397 -7.53 -23.12 11.87
C ALA A 397 -8.73 -22.56 12.65
N ARG A 398 -9.93 -23.14 12.45
CA ARG A 398 -11.14 -22.81 13.21
C ARG A 398 -10.96 -23.11 14.69
N ALA A 399 -10.45 -24.29 15.04
CA ALA A 399 -10.19 -24.66 16.43
C ALA A 399 -9.24 -23.66 17.10
N GLU A 400 -8.16 -23.27 16.42
CA GLU A 400 -7.21 -22.27 16.94
C GLU A 400 -7.85 -20.90 17.18
N MET A 401 -8.76 -20.43 16.30
CA MET A 401 -9.50 -19.18 16.53
C MET A 401 -10.48 -19.31 17.71
N ILE A 402 -11.21 -20.42 17.81
CA ILE A 402 -12.16 -20.67 18.90
C ILE A 402 -11.44 -20.61 20.26
N LYS A 403 -10.24 -21.18 20.40
CA LYS A 403 -9.48 -21.11 21.65
C LYS A 403 -9.15 -19.67 22.07
N VAL A 404 -8.93 -18.76 21.10
CA VAL A 404 -8.76 -17.32 21.39
C VAL A 404 -10.07 -16.71 21.88
N CYS A 405 -11.20 -17.00 21.23
CA CYS A 405 -12.53 -16.54 21.67
C CYS A 405 -12.86 -17.02 23.09
N MET A 406 -12.46 -18.26 23.42
CA MET A 406 -12.65 -18.89 24.73
C MET A 406 -11.86 -18.23 25.86
N THR A 407 -10.98 -17.27 25.56
CA THR A 407 -10.37 -16.44 26.60
C THR A 407 -11.38 -15.50 27.29
N CYS A 408 -12.55 -15.26 26.67
CA CYS A 408 -13.63 -14.42 27.19
C CYS A 408 -15.04 -15.01 27.07
N HIS A 409 -15.30 -15.86 26.05
CA HIS A 409 -16.62 -16.41 25.75
C HIS A 409 -16.70 -17.92 25.99
N SER A 410 -17.91 -18.46 26.13
CA SER A 410 -18.09 -19.90 26.06
C SER A 410 -17.80 -20.43 24.66
N GLU A 411 -17.37 -21.68 24.55
CA GLU A 411 -17.12 -22.34 23.27
C GLU A 411 -18.36 -22.33 22.37
N VAL A 412 -19.54 -22.61 22.93
CA VAL A 412 -20.82 -22.59 22.21
C VAL A 412 -21.06 -21.23 21.56
N LYS A 413 -20.89 -20.14 22.32
CA LYS A 413 -21.06 -18.78 21.78
C LYS A 413 -20.09 -18.49 20.63
N ALA A 414 -18.83 -18.90 20.76
CA ALA A 414 -17.81 -18.70 19.74
C ALA A 414 -18.11 -19.51 18.47
N ARG A 415 -18.48 -20.78 18.62
CA ARG A 415 -18.84 -21.66 17.49
C ARG A 415 -20.05 -21.16 16.74
N ASP A 416 -21.14 -20.86 17.44
CA ASP A 416 -22.40 -20.43 16.82
C ASP A 416 -22.23 -19.13 16.04
N TYR A 417 -21.47 -18.17 16.60
CA TYR A 417 -21.19 -16.92 15.91
C TYR A 417 -20.35 -17.14 14.64
N LEU A 418 -19.24 -17.87 14.73
CA LEU A 418 -18.38 -18.08 13.57
C LEU A 418 -19.05 -18.95 12.49
N GLN A 419 -19.91 -19.89 12.87
CA GLN A 419 -20.75 -20.63 11.91
C GLN A 419 -21.74 -19.71 11.19
N SER A 420 -22.34 -18.75 11.91
CA SER A 420 -23.21 -17.73 11.30
C SER A 420 -22.42 -16.83 10.34
N ALA A 421 -21.18 -16.47 10.70
CA ALA A 421 -20.29 -15.71 9.83
C ALA A 421 -19.90 -16.48 8.56
N ASP A 422 -19.67 -17.79 8.65
CA ASP A 422 -19.43 -18.66 7.48
C ASP A 422 -20.65 -18.70 6.55
N ALA A 423 -21.86 -18.87 7.11
CA ALA A 423 -23.10 -18.86 6.33
C ALA A 423 -23.32 -17.51 5.63
N HIS A 424 -23.06 -16.40 6.33
CA HIS A 424 -23.11 -15.05 5.76
C HIS A 424 -22.13 -14.87 4.60
N LYS A 425 -20.89 -15.37 4.75
CA LYS A 425 -19.87 -15.34 3.69
C LYS A 425 -20.31 -16.12 2.45
N LEU A 426 -20.81 -17.34 2.64
CA LEU A 426 -21.27 -18.20 1.54
C LEU A 426 -22.49 -17.61 0.82
N ALA A 427 -23.40 -16.97 1.55
CA ALA A 427 -24.55 -16.27 0.94
C ALA A 427 -24.11 -15.11 0.04
N GLY A 428 -23.14 -14.31 0.49
CA GLY A 428 -22.55 -13.25 -0.34
C GLY A 428 -21.81 -13.80 -1.57
N ASP A 429 -21.07 -14.89 -1.41
CA ASP A 429 -20.38 -15.57 -2.51
C ASP A 429 -21.33 -16.13 -3.57
N ALA A 430 -22.50 -16.64 -3.17
CA ALA A 430 -23.51 -17.14 -4.11
C ALA A 430 -23.98 -16.02 -5.06
N LEU A 431 -24.21 -14.81 -4.53
CA LEU A 431 -24.57 -13.65 -5.34
C LEU A 431 -23.45 -13.24 -6.29
N VAL A 432 -22.18 -13.31 -5.86
CA VAL A 432 -21.04 -13.02 -6.73
C VAL A 432 -20.96 -14.01 -7.89
N VAL A 433 -21.17 -15.31 -7.64
CA VAL A 433 -21.16 -16.33 -8.69
C VAL A 433 -22.33 -16.14 -9.67
N GLU A 434 -23.52 -15.81 -9.17
CA GLU A 434 -24.68 -15.47 -10.01
C GLU A 434 -24.36 -14.28 -10.93
N ALA A 435 -23.85 -13.17 -10.37
CA ALA A 435 -23.49 -11.99 -11.15
C ALA A 435 -22.39 -12.28 -12.19
N ARG A 436 -21.42 -13.13 -11.85
CA ARG A 436 -20.40 -13.61 -12.79
C ARG A 436 -21.01 -14.39 -13.95
N SER A 437 -21.99 -15.27 -13.68
CA SER A 437 -22.67 -16.05 -14.71
C SER A 437 -23.43 -15.14 -15.68
N LEU A 438 -24.19 -14.18 -15.15
CA LEU A 438 -24.91 -13.20 -15.97
C LEU A 438 -23.96 -12.42 -16.88
N LEU A 439 -22.82 -11.99 -16.34
CA LEU A 439 -21.81 -11.30 -17.12
C LEU A 439 -21.25 -12.19 -18.24
N ALA A 440 -20.97 -13.47 -17.95
CA ALA A 440 -20.50 -14.44 -18.94
C ALA A 440 -21.54 -14.69 -20.05
N ASP A 441 -22.83 -14.78 -19.71
CA ASP A 441 -23.91 -14.96 -20.69
C ASP A 441 -24.03 -13.75 -21.62
N LEU A 442 -23.90 -12.52 -21.09
CA LEU A 442 -23.89 -11.31 -21.93
C LEU A 442 -22.74 -11.29 -22.94
N TYR A 443 -21.56 -11.82 -22.58
CA TYR A 443 -20.46 -12.00 -23.52
C TYR A 443 -20.80 -13.07 -24.57
N ALA A 444 -21.31 -14.23 -24.13
CA ALA A 444 -21.64 -15.35 -25.01
C ALA A 444 -22.72 -14.96 -26.04
N ASP A 445 -23.69 -14.14 -25.63
CA ASP A 445 -24.77 -13.63 -26.48
C ASP A 445 -24.33 -12.45 -27.38
N GLY A 446 -23.08 -11.96 -27.24
CA GLY A 446 -22.58 -10.81 -28.00
C GLY A 446 -23.24 -9.47 -27.62
N LEU A 447 -23.92 -9.41 -26.46
CA LEU A 447 -24.58 -8.20 -25.96
C LEU A 447 -23.58 -7.20 -25.37
N ILE A 448 -22.42 -7.69 -24.90
CA ILE A 448 -21.26 -6.88 -24.53
C ILE A 448 -20.02 -7.32 -25.31
N GLU A 449 -19.53 -6.44 -26.17
CA GLU A 449 -18.24 -6.61 -26.85
C GLU A 449 -17.34 -5.41 -26.50
N PRO A 450 -16.56 -5.48 -25.41
CA PRO A 450 -15.55 -4.47 -25.14
C PRO A 450 -14.49 -4.57 -26.25
N GLY A 451 -14.54 -3.64 -27.21
CA GLY A 451 -13.43 -3.47 -28.14
C GLY A 451 -12.11 -3.30 -27.40
N GLN A 452 -10.98 -3.64 -28.02
CA GLN A 452 -9.66 -3.71 -27.37
C GLN A 452 -9.29 -2.46 -26.54
N GLN A 453 -9.82 -1.28 -26.90
CA GLN A 453 -9.66 -0.01 -26.18
C GLN A 453 -10.46 0.12 -24.87
N ARG A 454 -11.42 -0.76 -24.59
CA ARG A 454 -12.24 -0.82 -23.37
C ARG A 454 -11.87 -2.00 -22.46
N LEU A 455 -10.68 -2.58 -22.68
CA LEU A 455 -10.09 -3.57 -21.80
C LEU A 455 -9.15 -2.88 -20.82
N ALA A 456 -9.14 -3.35 -19.57
CA ALA A 456 -8.35 -2.81 -18.49
C ALA A 456 -6.88 -2.63 -18.90
N ALA A 457 -6.41 -1.38 -18.96
CA ALA A 457 -5.02 -1.02 -19.20
C ALA A 457 -4.57 -0.03 -18.13
N GLY A 458 -3.37 -0.23 -17.57
CA GLY A 458 -2.72 0.83 -16.80
C GLY A 458 -2.22 1.98 -17.68
N LEU A 459 -1.64 3.01 -17.05
CA LEU A 459 -1.08 4.17 -17.76
C LEU A 459 0.16 3.84 -18.62
N LEU A 460 0.84 2.73 -18.34
CA LEU A 460 1.97 2.23 -19.12
C LEU A 460 1.56 1.07 -20.03
N PRO A 461 2.20 0.87 -21.20
CA PRO A 461 1.87 -0.21 -22.13
C PRO A 461 1.93 -1.62 -21.51
N GLY A 462 1.01 -2.50 -21.91
CA GLY A 462 0.99 -3.91 -21.48
C GLY A 462 -0.26 -4.69 -21.94
N PRO A 463 -0.36 -5.99 -21.59
CA PRO A 463 -1.53 -6.83 -21.89
C PRO A 463 -2.82 -6.25 -21.29
N ARG A 464 -3.95 -6.42 -21.98
CA ARG A 464 -5.26 -5.95 -21.50
C ARG A 464 -6.17 -7.12 -21.16
N PHE A 465 -7.05 -6.95 -20.18
CA PHE A 465 -7.92 -8.01 -19.69
C PHE A 465 -9.37 -7.51 -19.56
N SER A 466 -10.35 -8.38 -19.81
CA SER A 466 -11.76 -8.16 -19.41
C SER A 466 -12.04 -8.79 -18.03
N ALA A 467 -13.19 -8.50 -17.45
CA ALA A 467 -13.58 -9.02 -16.13
C ALA A 467 -13.73 -10.56 -16.09
N THR A 468 -14.06 -11.18 -17.23
CA THR A 468 -14.25 -12.63 -17.36
C THR A 468 -12.99 -13.37 -17.80
N GLU A 469 -12.11 -12.70 -18.56
CA GLU A 469 -10.83 -13.24 -19.02
C GLU A 469 -9.71 -13.18 -17.99
N LEU A 470 -9.92 -12.58 -16.81
CA LEU A 470 -8.98 -12.72 -15.70
C LEU A 470 -8.80 -14.22 -15.44
N PRO A 471 -7.61 -14.80 -15.69
CA PRO A 471 -7.36 -16.18 -15.30
C PRO A 471 -7.72 -16.34 -13.82
N ALA A 472 -8.26 -17.48 -13.41
CA ALA A 472 -8.63 -17.71 -12.01
C ALA A 472 -7.48 -17.34 -11.06
N THR A 473 -6.24 -17.60 -11.48
CA THR A 473 -5.03 -17.11 -10.84
C THR A 473 -5.00 -15.57 -10.76
N ALA A 474 -5.09 -14.81 -11.84
CA ALA A 474 -5.04 -13.33 -11.79
C ALA A 474 -6.17 -12.68 -10.96
N ALA A 475 -7.40 -13.21 -11.02
CA ALA A 475 -8.54 -12.71 -10.24
C ALA A 475 -8.32 -12.85 -8.73
N GLN A 476 -7.56 -13.87 -8.31
CA GLN A 476 -7.18 -14.13 -6.92
C GLN A 476 -5.98 -13.29 -6.44
N HIS A 477 -5.18 -12.72 -7.36
CA HIS A 477 -3.95 -12.00 -6.99
C HIS A 477 -4.12 -10.50 -6.85
N TRP A 478 -4.84 -9.84 -7.76
CA TRP A 478 -5.11 -8.40 -7.68
C TRP A 478 -6.01 -7.96 -8.86
N PRO A 479 -7.33 -7.74 -8.66
CA PRO A 479 -8.24 -7.36 -9.73
C PRO A 479 -8.11 -5.90 -10.20
N ALA A 480 -7.02 -5.21 -9.85
CA ALA A 480 -6.86 -3.78 -10.10
C ALA A 480 -6.77 -3.35 -11.57
N GLY A 481 -6.64 -4.31 -12.49
CA GLY A 481 -6.94 -4.02 -13.88
C GLY A 481 -8.32 -3.38 -14.04
N MET A 482 -9.31 -3.86 -13.30
CA MET A 482 -10.69 -3.43 -13.40
C MET A 482 -10.99 -2.10 -12.69
N TYR A 483 -10.00 -1.42 -12.10
CA TYR A 483 -10.22 -0.06 -11.59
C TYR A 483 -10.51 0.93 -12.71
N TYR A 484 -10.01 0.67 -13.93
CA TYR A 484 -10.04 1.62 -15.02
C TYR A 484 -10.34 0.92 -16.35
N ASN A 485 -10.95 1.64 -17.27
CA ASN A 485 -11.13 1.21 -18.65
C ASN A 485 -11.85 -0.14 -18.80
N VAL A 486 -12.97 -0.28 -18.09
CA VAL A 486 -13.93 -1.40 -18.17
C VAL A 486 -15.30 -0.86 -18.54
N THR A 487 -16.20 -1.71 -19.04
CA THR A 487 -17.60 -1.32 -19.26
C THR A 487 -18.32 -1.05 -17.93
N ALA A 488 -19.44 -0.32 -17.98
CA ALA A 488 -20.21 0.01 -16.77
C ALA A 488 -20.65 -1.24 -15.99
N ILE A 489 -21.08 -2.29 -16.71
CA ILE A 489 -21.54 -3.55 -16.08
C ILE A 489 -20.37 -4.35 -15.47
N GLU A 490 -19.20 -4.37 -16.11
CA GLU A 490 -17.99 -4.95 -15.52
C GLU A 490 -17.57 -4.17 -14.27
N ARG A 491 -17.73 -2.85 -14.26
CA ARG A 491 -17.44 -2.02 -13.10
C ARG A 491 -18.37 -2.34 -11.93
N GLU A 492 -19.67 -2.46 -12.19
CA GLU A 492 -20.66 -2.85 -11.18
C GLU A 492 -20.34 -4.23 -10.58
N TYR A 493 -20.01 -5.20 -11.43
CA TYR A 493 -19.56 -6.52 -10.97
C TYR A 493 -18.30 -6.44 -10.09
N PHE A 494 -17.29 -5.66 -10.51
CA PHE A 494 -16.07 -5.44 -9.73
C PHE A 494 -16.35 -4.83 -8.35
N ASP A 495 -17.14 -3.76 -8.31
CA ASP A 495 -17.53 -3.10 -7.05
C ASP A 495 -18.33 -4.06 -6.15
N MET A 496 -19.15 -4.94 -6.74
CA MET A 496 -19.89 -5.96 -6.02
C MET A 496 -18.94 -6.99 -5.37
N PHE A 497 -18.09 -7.66 -6.13
CA PHE A 497 -17.29 -8.76 -5.56
C PHE A 497 -16.10 -8.28 -4.74
N PHE A 498 -15.46 -7.16 -5.13
CA PHE A 498 -14.20 -6.72 -4.55
C PHE A 498 -14.36 -5.68 -3.44
N PHE A 499 -15.46 -4.92 -3.41
CA PHE A 499 -15.71 -3.97 -2.31
C PHE A 499 -16.90 -4.37 -1.45
N SER A 500 -18.07 -4.58 -2.06
CA SER A 500 -19.31 -4.78 -1.32
C SER A 500 -19.34 -6.13 -0.60
N ASN A 501 -19.03 -7.22 -1.31
CA ASN A 501 -18.98 -8.56 -0.73
C ASN A 501 -17.86 -8.68 0.30
N LEU A 502 -16.68 -8.09 0.04
CA LEU A 502 -15.58 -8.10 1.00
C LEU A 502 -15.92 -7.29 2.27
N LYS A 503 -16.56 -6.13 2.14
CA LYS A 503 -17.06 -5.37 3.30
C LYS A 503 -18.05 -6.17 4.13
N SER A 504 -18.99 -6.86 3.46
CA SER A 504 -19.96 -7.76 4.09
C SER A 504 -19.28 -8.89 4.86
N TYR A 505 -18.30 -9.55 4.23
CA TYR A 505 -17.46 -10.59 4.83
C TYR A 505 -16.68 -10.06 6.04
N LYS A 506 -15.96 -8.94 5.91
CA LYS A 506 -15.17 -8.39 7.01
C LYS A 506 -16.04 -7.98 8.18
N GLY A 507 -17.22 -7.40 7.94
CA GLY A 507 -18.21 -7.10 8.98
C GLY A 507 -18.57 -8.35 9.79
N ALA A 508 -19.00 -9.43 9.10
CA ALA A 508 -19.43 -10.66 9.77
C ALA A 508 -18.36 -11.35 10.62
N PHE A 509 -17.06 -11.14 10.35
CA PHE A 509 -15.97 -11.74 11.13
C PHE A 509 -15.39 -10.79 12.20
N HIS A 510 -15.81 -9.52 12.23
CA HIS A 510 -15.30 -8.52 13.19
C HIS A 510 -16.37 -7.96 14.14
N MET A 511 -17.57 -8.55 14.18
CA MET A 511 -18.69 -8.27 15.10
C MET A 511 -19.50 -7.00 14.78
#